data_AF-A0A9C8XGG7-F1
#
_entry.id   AF-A0A9C8XGG7-F1
#
_cell.length_a   1.000
_cell.length_b   1.000
_cell.length_c   1.000
_cell.angle_alpha   90.00
_cell.angle_beta   90.00
_cell.angle_gamma   90.00
#
_symmetry.space_group_name_H-M   'P 1'
#
loop_
_entity.id
_entity.type
_entity.pdbx_description
1 polymer ?
#
loop_
_entity_poly.entity_id
_entity_poly.type
_entity_poly.pdbx_seq_one_letter_code
_entity_poly.pdbx_strand_id
1 'polypeptide(L)'
;MKQLLTMLALISALGWQLPVRAAASDAQLAAIAEMGRLNGIALQCRYLEQVQRIKKVLVLNLPKERALGDWFEQKTNASFMDFMSRQANCPGLLEFDRELDRAEKQLESAFKQ
;
A
#
# COMPACT_ATOMS: atom_id res chain seq x y z
N MET A 1 36.63 38.54 -28.87
CA MET A 1 36.20 37.90 -27.59
C MET A 1 34.95 38.56 -26.98
N LYS A 2 33.94 38.95 -27.79
CA LYS A 2 32.64 39.48 -27.30
C LYS A 2 31.43 38.75 -27.87
N GLN A 3 31.64 37.84 -28.82
CA GLN A 3 30.61 37.05 -29.50
C GLN A 3 30.45 35.64 -28.92
N LEU A 4 31.36 35.22 -28.03
CA LEU A 4 31.34 33.88 -27.42
C LEU A 4 30.46 33.79 -26.16
N LEU A 5 30.02 34.94 -25.63
CA LEU A 5 29.28 35.00 -24.35
C LEU A 5 27.75 35.00 -24.53
N THR A 6 27.25 35.18 -25.74
CA THR A 6 25.81 35.28 -26.02
C THR A 6 25.14 33.95 -26.31
N MET A 7 25.90 32.85 -26.44
CA MET A 7 25.35 31.53 -26.76
C MET A 7 25.19 30.60 -25.53
N LEU A 8 25.30 31.15 -24.31
CA LEU A 8 25.15 30.38 -23.07
C LEU A 8 23.90 30.77 -22.25
N ALA A 9 22.95 31.50 -22.85
CA ALA A 9 21.78 32.05 -22.15
C ALA A 9 20.43 31.45 -22.60
N LEU A 10 20.42 30.34 -23.35
CA LEU A 10 19.19 29.76 -23.92
C LEU A 10 18.91 28.30 -23.51
N ILE A 11 19.46 27.80 -22.40
CA ILE A 11 19.19 26.43 -21.92
C ILE A 11 18.36 26.41 -20.61
N SER A 12 18.00 27.57 -20.05
CA SER A 12 17.47 27.66 -18.68
C SER A 12 15.96 27.43 -18.50
N ALA A 13 15.20 27.04 -19.54
CA ALA A 13 13.72 27.07 -19.47
C ALA A 13 13.00 25.75 -19.79
N LEU A 14 13.68 24.60 -19.77
CA LEU A 14 12.99 23.31 -19.59
C LEU A 14 13.18 22.84 -18.15
N GLY A 15 12.60 23.59 -17.20
CA GLY A 15 12.32 23.05 -15.89
C GLY A 15 11.32 21.92 -16.06
N TRP A 16 11.78 20.67 -16.00
CA TRP A 16 10.90 19.51 -15.95
C TRP A 16 9.91 19.70 -14.81
N GLN A 17 8.63 19.90 -15.15
CA GLN A 17 7.53 19.75 -14.22
C GLN A 17 7.47 18.27 -13.84
N LEU A 18 8.28 17.86 -12.86
CA LEU A 18 8.11 16.55 -12.26
C LEU A 18 6.71 16.52 -11.65
N PRO A 19 5.85 15.56 -12.01
CA PRO A 19 4.55 15.45 -11.39
C PRO A 19 4.76 15.17 -9.90
N VAL A 20 4.48 16.16 -9.06
CA VAL A 20 4.34 15.94 -7.62
C VAL A 20 3.09 15.08 -7.45
N ARG A 21 3.29 13.79 -7.17
CA ARG A 21 2.18 12.93 -6.78
C ARG A 21 1.72 13.36 -5.38
N ALA A 22 0.42 13.60 -5.25
CA ALA A 22 -0.19 13.85 -3.97
C ALA A 22 0.06 12.65 -3.04
N ALA A 23 0.36 12.92 -1.77
CA ALA A 23 0.46 11.87 -0.77
C ALA A 23 -0.88 11.12 -0.68
N ALA A 24 -0.81 9.82 -0.37
CA ALA A 24 -2.01 9.04 -0.13
C ALA A 24 -2.84 9.67 1.00
N SER A 25 -4.16 9.73 0.80
CA SER A 25 -5.10 10.21 1.81
C SER A 25 -5.15 9.28 3.02
N ASP A 26 -5.66 9.79 4.15
CA ASP A 26 -5.86 8.97 5.34
C ASP A 26 -6.78 7.77 5.08
N ALA A 27 -7.80 7.93 4.23
CA ALA A 27 -8.69 6.84 3.84
C ALA A 27 -7.95 5.74 3.06
N GLN A 28 -7.04 6.13 2.17
CA GLN A 28 -6.17 5.20 1.42
C GLN A 28 -5.21 4.47 2.36
N LEU A 29 -4.56 5.18 3.28
CA LEU A 29 -3.68 4.58 4.27
C LEU A 29 -4.44 3.65 5.22
N ALA A 30 -5.65 4.00 5.63
CA ALA A 30 -6.50 3.16 6.47
C ALA A 30 -6.89 1.85 5.76
N ALA A 31 -7.25 1.91 4.48
CA ALA A 31 -7.58 0.71 3.71
C ALA A 31 -6.37 -0.20 3.52
N ILE A 32 -5.17 0.34 3.28
CA ILE A 32 -3.93 -0.45 3.23
C ILE A 32 -3.63 -1.06 4.60
N ALA A 33 -3.84 -0.30 5.68
CA ALA A 33 -3.60 -0.78 7.04
C ALA A 33 -4.49 -1.96 7.39
N GLU A 34 -5.74 -1.95 6.96
CA GLU A 34 -6.67 -3.06 7.15
C GLU A 34 -6.24 -4.32 6.39
N MET A 35 -5.80 -4.16 5.14
CA MET A 35 -5.20 -5.28 4.38
C MET A 35 -3.95 -5.83 5.08
N GLY A 36 -3.11 -4.96 5.64
CA GLY A 36 -1.96 -5.34 6.45
C GLY A 36 -2.35 -6.13 7.69
N ARG A 37 -3.37 -5.67 8.43
CA ARG A 37 -3.88 -6.35 9.61
C ARG A 37 -4.36 -7.77 9.29
N LEU A 38 -5.20 -7.92 8.27
CA LEU A 38 -5.69 -9.22 7.82
C LEU A 38 -4.54 -10.15 7.39
N ASN A 39 -3.52 -9.61 6.71
CA ASN A 39 -2.36 -10.39 6.31
C ASN A 39 -1.56 -10.91 7.51
N GLY A 40 -1.38 -10.09 8.55
CA GLY A 40 -0.72 -10.51 9.79
C GLY A 40 -1.44 -11.67 10.48
N ILE A 41 -2.78 -11.63 10.52
CA ILE A 41 -3.61 -12.73 11.04
C ILE A 41 -3.48 -13.97 10.15
N ALA A 42 -3.63 -13.82 8.83
CA ALA A 42 -3.53 -14.93 7.88
C ALA A 42 -2.17 -15.65 7.96
N LEU A 43 -1.08 -14.92 8.19
CA LEU A 43 0.25 -15.49 8.40
C LEU A 43 0.32 -16.33 9.68
N GLN A 44 -0.19 -15.83 10.80
CA GLN A 44 -0.25 -16.61 12.05
C GLN A 44 -1.08 -17.88 11.89
N CYS A 45 -2.19 -17.77 11.16
CA CYS A 45 -3.13 -18.86 10.95
C CYS A 45 -2.80 -19.79 9.79
N ARG A 46 -1.69 -19.53 9.07
CA ARG A 46 -1.24 -20.30 7.90
C ARG A 46 -2.27 -20.36 6.76
N TYR A 47 -3.08 -19.31 6.61
CA TYR A 47 -4.05 -19.14 5.53
C TYR A 47 -3.34 -18.64 4.26
N LEU A 48 -2.56 -19.53 3.64
CA LEU A 48 -1.65 -19.16 2.55
C LEU A 48 -2.37 -18.64 1.30
N GLU A 49 -3.55 -19.17 0.98
CA GLU A 49 -4.37 -18.68 -0.13
C GLU A 49 -4.83 -17.23 0.12
N GLN A 50 -5.22 -16.91 1.34
CA GLN A 50 -5.64 -15.58 1.76
C GLN A 50 -4.46 -14.59 1.73
N VAL A 51 -3.27 -15.01 2.16
CA VAL A 51 -2.03 -14.18 2.03
C VAL A 51 -1.76 -13.85 0.56
N GLN A 52 -1.88 -14.82 -0.35
CA GLN A 52 -1.70 -14.59 -1.78
C GLN A 52 -2.77 -13.66 -2.36
N ARG A 53 -4.03 -13.86 -1.96
CA ARG A 53 -5.17 -13.04 -2.36
C ARG A 53 -4.98 -11.57 -1.93
N ILE A 54 -4.64 -11.31 -0.68
CA ILE A 54 -4.35 -9.96 -0.15
C ILE A 54 -3.25 -9.28 -0.99
N LYS A 55 -2.12 -9.95 -1.19
CA LYS A 55 -1.00 -9.38 -1.97
C LYS A 55 -1.40 -9.09 -3.41
N LYS A 56 -2.18 -9.98 -4.03
CA LYS A 56 -2.70 -9.78 -5.39
C LYS A 56 -3.58 -8.54 -5.48
N VAL A 57 -4.51 -8.35 -4.53
CA VAL A 57 -5.39 -7.18 -4.51
C VAL A 57 -4.59 -5.88 -4.36
N LEU A 58 -3.58 -5.85 -3.49
CA LEU A 58 -2.71 -4.68 -3.36
C LEU A 58 -1.95 -4.40 -4.65
N VAL A 59 -1.38 -5.42 -5.29
CA VAL A 59 -0.67 -5.28 -6.57
C VAL A 59 -1.58 -4.76 -7.68
N LEU A 60 -2.85 -5.12 -7.71
CA LEU A 60 -3.78 -4.68 -8.74
C LEU A 60 -4.29 -3.25 -8.52
N ASN A 61 -4.44 -2.81 -7.26
CA ASN A 61 -5.14 -1.56 -6.95
C ASN A 61 -4.25 -0.39 -6.53
N LEU A 62 -3.07 -0.64 -5.96
CA LEU A 62 -2.20 0.44 -5.49
C LEU A 62 -1.31 1.01 -6.61
N PRO A 63 -1.03 2.32 -6.58
CA PRO A 63 0.08 2.87 -7.35
C PRO A 63 1.39 2.24 -6.88
N LYS A 64 2.36 2.08 -7.81
CA LYS A 64 3.65 1.43 -7.55
C LYS A 64 4.61 2.34 -6.77
N GLU A 65 4.24 2.62 -5.53
CA GLU A 65 4.96 3.51 -4.63
C GLU A 65 5.49 2.73 -3.43
N ARG A 66 6.81 2.83 -3.20
CA ARG A 66 7.48 2.14 -2.09
C ARG A 66 6.81 2.44 -0.75
N ALA A 67 6.50 3.70 -0.49
CA ALA A 67 5.91 4.13 0.77
C ALA A 67 4.60 3.40 1.12
N LEU A 68 3.78 3.04 0.13
CA LEU A 68 2.54 2.30 0.36
C LEU A 68 2.79 0.82 0.67
N GLY A 69 3.79 0.23 0.01
CA GLY A 69 4.27 -1.11 0.33
C GLY A 69 4.85 -1.18 1.74
N ASP A 70 5.71 -0.24 2.11
CA ASP A 70 6.30 -0.14 3.45
C ASP A 70 5.22 0.02 4.52
N TRP A 71 4.18 0.81 4.23
CA TRP A 71 3.03 0.96 5.13
C TRP A 71 2.27 -0.36 5.32
N PHE A 72 1.98 -1.10 4.25
CA PHE A 72 1.37 -2.43 4.33
C PHE A 72 2.21 -3.41 5.16
N GLU A 73 3.54 -3.43 4.95
CA GLU A 73 4.45 -4.31 5.67
C GLU A 73 4.51 -3.97 7.16
N GLN A 74 4.56 -2.68 7.51
CA GLN A 74 4.53 -2.23 8.89
C GLN A 74 3.24 -2.71 9.60
N LYS A 75 2.09 -2.58 8.94
CA LYS A 75 0.79 -2.99 9.52
C LYS A 75 0.65 -4.51 9.60
N THR A 76 1.19 -5.23 8.62
CA THR A 76 1.32 -6.70 8.68
C THR A 76 2.12 -7.12 9.90
N ASN A 77 3.32 -6.57 10.08
CA ASN A 77 4.20 -6.95 11.19
C ASN A 77 3.56 -6.61 12.54
N ALA A 78 2.95 -5.42 12.67
CA ALA A 78 2.25 -5.02 13.88
C ALA A 78 1.13 -6.00 14.24
N SER A 79 0.30 -6.38 13.27
CA SER A 79 -0.81 -7.32 13.51
C SER A 79 -0.32 -8.74 13.79
N PHE A 80 0.75 -9.19 13.14
CA PHE A 80 1.34 -10.50 13.41
C PHE A 80 1.85 -10.59 14.86
N MET A 81 2.55 -9.55 15.33
CA MET A 81 3.09 -9.48 16.69
C MET A 81 1.99 -9.34 17.74
N ASP A 82 0.96 -8.53 17.48
CA ASP A 82 -0.20 -8.37 18.37
C ASP A 82 -1.01 -9.68 18.50
N PHE A 83 -1.23 -10.39 17.41
CA PHE A 83 -1.94 -11.67 17.44
C PHE A 83 -1.18 -12.70 18.30
N MET A 84 0.14 -12.73 18.17
CA MET A 84 1.01 -13.60 18.97
C MET A 84 1.00 -13.21 20.45
N SER A 85 1.12 -11.92 20.77
CA SER A 85 1.20 -11.46 22.16
C SER A 85 -0.10 -11.70 22.94
N ARG A 86 -1.25 -11.61 22.26
CA ARG A 86 -2.56 -11.89 22.84
C ARG A 86 -2.93 -13.37 22.90
N GLN A 87 -2.11 -14.25 22.30
CA GLN A 87 -2.43 -15.68 22.16
C GLN A 87 -3.83 -15.89 21.56
N ALA A 88 -4.17 -15.09 20.55
CA ALA A 88 -5.49 -15.12 19.93
C ALA A 88 -5.71 -16.45 19.19
N ASN A 89 -6.98 -16.89 19.15
CA ASN A 89 -7.37 -18.02 18.33
C ASN A 89 -7.57 -17.58 16.89
N CYS A 90 -7.21 -18.45 15.95
CA CYS A 90 -7.47 -18.21 14.53
C CYS A 90 -8.98 -18.13 14.25
N PRO A 91 -9.44 -17.07 13.56
CA PRO A 91 -10.84 -16.97 13.18
C PRO A 91 -11.18 -18.10 12.20
N GLY A 92 -12.45 -18.52 12.16
CA GLY A 92 -12.89 -19.50 11.16
C GLY A 92 -12.67 -18.97 9.74
N LEU A 93 -12.23 -19.82 8.81
CA LEU A 93 -11.86 -19.40 7.45
C LEU A 93 -12.99 -18.63 6.73
N LEU A 94 -14.24 -19.08 6.89
CA LEU A 94 -15.41 -18.42 6.31
C LEU A 94 -15.64 -17.01 6.88
N GLU A 95 -15.38 -16.81 8.18
CA GLU A 95 -15.50 -15.50 8.81
C GLU A 95 -14.39 -14.57 8.33
N PHE A 96 -13.17 -15.08 8.26
CA PHE A 96 -12.01 -14.37 7.74
C PHE A 96 -12.22 -13.95 6.28
N ASP A 97 -12.72 -14.84 5.42
CA ASP A 97 -12.97 -14.53 4.01
C ASP A 97 -14.02 -13.42 3.85
N ARG A 98 -15.09 -13.42 4.68
CA ARG A 98 -16.07 -12.32 4.67
C ARG A 98 -15.46 -10.99 5.09
N GLU A 99 -14.50 -11.01 6.01
CA GLU A 99 -13.79 -9.82 6.45
C GLU A 99 -12.85 -9.30 5.35
N LEU A 100 -12.11 -10.22 4.72
CA LEU A 100 -11.28 -9.92 3.57
C LEU A 100 -12.09 -9.35 2.41
N ASP A 101 -13.24 -9.93 2.06
CA ASP A 101 -14.13 -9.41 1.03
C ASP A 101 -14.56 -7.95 1.28
N ARG A 102 -14.76 -7.57 2.55
CA ARG A 102 -15.10 -6.19 2.92
C ARG A 102 -13.89 -5.27 2.77
N ALA A 103 -12.72 -5.70 3.25
CA ALA A 103 -11.48 -4.93 3.17
C ALA A 103 -11.06 -4.69 1.71
N GLU A 104 -11.22 -5.68 0.84
CA GLU A 104 -10.94 -5.55 -0.59
C GLU A 104 -11.83 -4.47 -1.23
N LYS A 105 -13.14 -4.49 -0.98
CA LYS A 105 -14.07 -3.47 -1.49
C LYS A 105 -13.73 -2.07 -0.97
N GLN A 106 -13.30 -1.96 0.27
CA GLN A 106 -12.87 -0.68 0.85
C GLN A 106 -11.59 -0.18 0.18
N LEU A 107 -10.61 -1.05 -0.03
CA LEU A 107 -9.37 -0.72 -0.72
C LEU A 107 -9.64 -0.28 -2.15
N GLU A 108 -10.41 -1.06 -2.91
CA GLU A 108 -10.82 -0.71 -4.27
C GLU A 108 -11.48 0.67 -4.28
N SER A 109 -12.45 0.92 -3.40
CA SER A 109 -13.13 2.22 -3.33
C SER A 109 -12.18 3.38 -2.99
N ALA A 110 -11.18 3.17 -2.14
CA ALA A 110 -10.23 4.21 -1.75
C ALA A 110 -9.20 4.55 -2.86
N PHE A 111 -8.97 3.61 -3.78
CA PHE A 111 -8.03 3.75 -4.89
C PHE A 111 -8.71 3.78 -6.26
N LYS A 112 -10.05 3.89 -6.30
CA LYS A 112 -10.79 4.14 -7.55
C LYS A 112 -10.23 5.40 -8.19
N GLN A 113 -9.68 5.21 -9.40
CA GLN A 113 -9.24 6.27 -10.29
C GLN A 113 -10.43 6.89 -10.99
#